data_AF-A0A7U6FS16-F1
#
_entry.id   AF-A0A7U6FS16-F1
#
_cell.length_a   1.000
_cell.length_b   1.000
_cell.length_c   1.000
_cell.angle_alpha   90.00
_cell.angle_beta   90.00
_cell.angle_gamma   90.00
#
_symmetry.space_group_name_H-M   'P 1'
#
loop_
_entity.id
_entity.type
_entity.pdbx_description
1 polymer ?
#
loop_
_entity_poly.entity_id
_entity_poly.type
_entity_poly.pdbx_seq_one_letter_code
_entity_poly.pdbx_strand_id
1 'polypeptide(L)'
;MTVTCLGKGSEHLVIWAEKFGRSEKELIEGLSLYAQLTNLAFSKSRTKILSQLDTRFFTSNRVDVVLTKSLNSFQITLNAFDKYAEKAEVMQQYKAVIKAFNLPQTPKTNGILRAITFNQYRLLENIHYLLVELAPYFSFETRNINSDLMRHLALKDSLSNGLGVDSLNALATKLLTTNDLSFFEKGFMFDFFVHDRDALYTSKSKKGFIVCYKDRLSTWFFESKEKAIQQIDEYKTLFCL
;
A
#
# COMPACT_ATOMS: atom_id res chain seq x y z
N MET A 1 -37.15 -15.95 -1.21
CA MET A 1 -36.56 -14.58 -1.14
C MET A 1 -36.26 -14.17 -2.56
N THR A 2 -36.96 -13.15 -3.05
CA THR A 2 -37.04 -12.75 -4.46
C THR A 2 -35.76 -12.01 -4.86
N VAL A 3 -35.02 -12.54 -5.83
CA VAL A 3 -33.88 -11.84 -6.44
C VAL A 3 -34.45 -10.86 -7.46
N THR A 4 -34.63 -9.61 -7.04
CA THR A 4 -35.06 -8.52 -7.91
C THR A 4 -33.89 -8.12 -8.81
N CYS A 5 -34.14 -8.14 -10.12
CA CYS A 5 -33.21 -7.74 -11.17
C CYS A 5 -32.52 -6.40 -10.85
N LEU A 6 -31.23 -6.44 -10.51
CA LEU A 6 -30.39 -5.26 -10.51
C LEU A 6 -29.68 -5.21 -11.87
N GLY A 7 -29.81 -4.07 -12.56
CA GLY A 7 -29.06 -3.83 -13.79
C GLY A 7 -27.55 -3.98 -13.54
N LYS A 8 -26.81 -4.32 -14.60
CA LYS A 8 -25.36 -4.67 -14.68
C LYS A 8 -24.38 -4.02 -13.68
N GLY A 9 -24.70 -2.93 -13.00
CA GLY A 9 -23.89 -2.38 -11.91
C GLY A 9 -23.91 -3.19 -10.59
N SER A 10 -24.88 -4.09 -10.37
CA SER A 10 -24.85 -4.96 -9.19
C SER A 10 -23.77 -6.04 -9.23
N GLU A 11 -23.39 -6.50 -10.43
CA GLU A 11 -22.43 -7.60 -10.56
C GLU A 11 -21.05 -7.19 -10.03
N HIS A 12 -20.59 -5.97 -10.31
CA HIS A 12 -19.31 -5.47 -9.79
C HIS A 12 -19.32 -5.26 -8.26
N LEU A 13 -20.46 -4.87 -7.69
CA LEU A 13 -20.62 -4.77 -6.23
C LEU A 13 -20.62 -6.15 -5.55
N VAL A 14 -21.28 -7.13 -6.17
CA VAL A 14 -21.27 -8.53 -5.71
C VAL A 14 -19.86 -9.10 -5.76
N ILE A 15 -19.13 -8.90 -6.86
CA ILE A 15 -17.72 -9.30 -7.00
C ILE A 15 -16.86 -8.67 -5.89
N TRP A 16 -17.04 -7.37 -5.60
CA TRP A 16 -16.34 -6.70 -4.51
C TRP A 16 -16.62 -7.36 -3.15
N ALA A 17 -17.89 -7.55 -2.83
CA ALA A 17 -18.32 -8.10 -1.55
C ALA A 17 -17.85 -9.55 -1.37
N GLU A 18 -17.97 -10.37 -2.41
CA GLU A 18 -17.58 -11.79 -2.39
C GLU A 18 -16.06 -11.96 -2.37
N LYS A 19 -15.32 -11.23 -3.21
CA LYS A 19 -13.86 -11.38 -3.35
C LYS A 19 -13.10 -10.87 -2.13
N PHE A 20 -13.56 -9.77 -1.55
CA PHE A 20 -12.81 -9.08 -0.49
C PHE A 20 -13.48 -9.16 0.88
N GLY A 21 -14.71 -9.67 0.98
CA GLY A 21 -15.46 -9.72 2.25
C GLY A 21 -15.75 -8.33 2.83
N ARG A 22 -16.03 -7.35 1.97
CA ARG A 22 -16.18 -5.93 2.32
C ARG A 22 -17.59 -5.42 2.00
N SER A 23 -18.03 -4.40 2.74
CA SER A 23 -19.33 -3.77 2.54
C SER A 23 -19.35 -2.77 1.38
N GLU A 24 -20.55 -2.40 0.92
CA GLU A 24 -20.76 -1.31 -0.04
C GLU A 24 -20.28 0.05 0.52
N LYS A 25 -20.47 0.29 1.82
CA LYS A 25 -19.98 1.51 2.48
C LYS A 25 -18.46 1.63 2.37
N GLU A 26 -17.75 0.52 2.58
CA GLU A 26 -16.30 0.45 2.40
C GLU A 26 -15.90 0.65 0.94
N LEU A 27 -16.68 0.14 -0.03
CA LEU A 27 -16.43 0.43 -1.45
C LEU A 27 -16.50 1.93 -1.74
N ILE A 28 -17.53 2.63 -1.25
CA ILE A 28 -17.71 4.07 -1.44
C ILE A 28 -16.56 4.86 -0.77
N GLU A 29 -16.17 4.47 0.45
CA GLU A 29 -15.02 5.06 1.14
C GLU A 29 -13.72 4.84 0.37
N GLY A 30 -13.45 3.60 -0.03
CA GLY A 30 -12.23 3.22 -0.73
C GLY A 30 -12.08 3.91 -2.08
N LEU A 31 -13.18 4.00 -2.84
CA LEU A 31 -13.22 4.80 -4.07
C LEU A 31 -12.90 6.27 -3.74
N SER A 32 -13.56 6.87 -2.75
CA SER A 32 -13.31 8.26 -2.36
C SER A 32 -11.82 8.51 -2.02
N LEU A 33 -11.21 7.62 -1.25
CA LEU A 33 -9.79 7.67 -0.90
C LEU A 33 -8.91 7.57 -2.15
N TYR A 34 -9.24 6.67 -3.08
CA TYR A 34 -8.45 6.48 -4.30
C TYR A 34 -8.47 7.72 -5.21
N ALA A 35 -9.61 8.39 -5.32
CA ALA A 35 -9.71 9.66 -6.03
C ALA A 35 -8.83 10.75 -5.40
N GLN A 36 -8.84 10.84 -4.06
CA GLN A 36 -8.02 11.80 -3.31
C GLN A 36 -6.54 11.49 -3.39
N LEU A 37 -6.17 10.22 -3.48
CA LEU A 37 -4.81 9.76 -3.74
C LEU A 37 -4.34 10.13 -5.15
N THR A 38 -5.17 9.91 -6.18
CA THR A 38 -4.88 10.40 -7.54
C THR A 38 -4.73 11.93 -7.57
N ASN A 39 -5.54 12.67 -6.81
CA ASN A 39 -5.36 14.11 -6.67
C ASN A 39 -4.03 14.50 -5.98
N LEU A 40 -3.53 13.69 -5.04
CA LEU A 40 -2.18 13.86 -4.49
C LEU A 40 -1.13 13.65 -5.58
N ALA A 41 -1.27 12.62 -6.42
CA ALA A 41 -0.34 12.35 -7.51
C ALA A 41 -0.21 13.57 -8.45
N PHE A 42 -1.30 14.28 -8.75
CA PHE A 42 -1.25 15.51 -9.57
C PHE A 42 -1.02 16.81 -8.78
N SER A 43 -0.77 16.76 -7.47
CA SER A 43 -0.67 17.97 -6.65
C SER A 43 0.68 18.65 -6.81
N LYS A 44 0.69 19.99 -7.00
CA LYS A 44 1.92 20.81 -6.88
C LYS A 44 2.58 20.70 -5.50
N SER A 45 1.82 20.29 -4.47
CA SER A 45 2.33 20.14 -3.10
C SER A 45 2.77 18.71 -2.76
N ARG A 46 2.76 17.78 -3.73
CA ARG A 46 3.06 16.35 -3.56
C ARG A 46 4.36 16.13 -2.77
N THR A 47 5.48 16.69 -3.23
CA THR A 47 6.78 16.51 -2.57
C THR A 47 6.77 16.97 -1.11
N LYS A 48 6.20 18.14 -0.84
CA LYS A 48 6.07 18.67 0.53
C LYS A 48 5.21 17.77 1.42
N ILE A 49 4.10 17.25 0.89
CA ILE A 49 3.21 16.35 1.64
C ILE A 49 3.91 15.04 1.95
N LEU A 50 4.61 14.47 0.98
CA LEU A 50 5.25 13.17 1.14
C LEU A 50 6.45 13.25 2.10
N SER A 51 7.25 14.30 2.03
CA SER A 51 8.44 14.48 2.91
C SER A 51 8.10 14.80 4.38
N GLN A 52 6.90 15.29 4.67
CA GLN A 52 6.50 15.59 6.05
C GLN A 52 6.28 14.31 6.85
N LEU A 53 7.13 14.02 7.84
CA LEU A 53 6.89 12.95 8.80
C LEU A 53 6.63 13.49 10.19
N ASP A 54 5.71 12.82 10.87
CA ASP A 54 5.49 12.96 12.29
C ASP A 54 6.22 11.83 13.04
N THR A 55 7.32 12.15 13.72
CA THR A 55 8.22 11.15 14.33
C THR A 55 7.83 10.80 15.77
N ARG A 56 6.53 10.76 16.08
CA ARG A 56 6.05 10.54 17.45
C ARG A 56 6.37 9.16 18.04
N PHE A 57 6.48 8.10 17.25
CA PHE A 57 6.76 6.75 17.74
C PHE A 57 8.25 6.37 17.62
N PHE A 58 8.81 6.40 16.40
CA PHE A 58 10.24 6.18 16.19
C PHE A 58 10.98 7.52 16.03
N THR A 59 11.88 7.84 16.98
CA THR A 59 12.64 9.10 17.03
C THR A 59 14.12 8.89 16.69
N SER A 60 14.42 8.36 15.51
CA SER A 60 15.80 8.04 15.08
C SER A 60 16.09 8.66 13.72
N ASN A 61 17.32 9.14 13.49
CA ASN A 61 17.78 9.61 12.18
C ASN A 61 17.67 8.54 11.07
N ARG A 62 17.60 7.26 11.45
CA ARG A 62 17.35 6.15 10.51
C ARG A 62 15.95 6.22 9.90
N VAL A 63 14.98 6.81 10.60
CA VAL A 63 13.62 7.02 10.08
C VAL A 63 13.65 7.91 8.84
N ASP A 64 14.48 8.95 8.85
CA ASP A 64 14.66 9.84 7.70
C ASP A 64 15.32 9.11 6.52
N VAL A 65 16.28 8.21 6.78
CA VAL A 65 16.89 7.35 5.75
C VAL A 65 15.85 6.42 5.12
N VAL A 66 15.03 5.76 5.95
CA VAL A 66 13.94 4.87 5.50
C VAL A 66 12.97 5.62 4.59
N LEU A 67 12.54 6.82 4.99
CA LEU A 67 11.64 7.64 4.19
C LEU A 67 12.26 8.15 2.89
N THR A 68 13.48 8.68 2.97
CA THR A 68 14.20 9.19 1.80
C THR A 68 14.38 8.09 0.77
N LYS A 69 14.78 6.89 1.22
CA LYS A 69 14.89 5.73 0.35
C LYS A 69 13.55 5.34 -0.28
N SER A 70 12.48 5.35 0.51
CA SER A 70 11.13 5.08 -0.01
C SER A 70 10.74 6.08 -1.11
N LEU A 71 10.96 7.39 -0.90
CA LEU A 71 10.72 8.41 -1.93
C LEU A 71 11.55 8.17 -3.19
N ASN A 72 12.84 7.85 -3.03
CA ASN A 72 13.75 7.60 -4.14
C ASN A 72 13.34 6.35 -4.94
N SER A 73 12.78 5.33 -4.27
CA SER A 73 12.44 4.05 -4.89
C SER A 73 11.37 4.13 -5.99
N PHE A 74 10.47 5.12 -5.92
CA PHE A 74 9.45 5.34 -6.96
C PHE A 74 9.68 6.60 -7.81
N GLN A 75 10.89 7.15 -7.80
CA GLN A 75 11.24 8.32 -8.62
C GLN A 75 11.08 8.03 -10.13
N ILE A 76 11.37 6.81 -10.57
CA ILE A 76 11.18 6.38 -11.96
C ILE A 76 9.69 6.40 -12.32
N THR A 77 8.85 5.82 -11.46
CA THR A 77 7.38 5.85 -11.62
C THR A 77 6.86 7.27 -11.67
N LEU A 78 7.38 8.14 -10.79
CA LEU A 78 7.01 9.55 -10.73
C LEU A 78 7.32 10.29 -12.03
N ASN A 79 8.52 10.10 -12.56
CA ASN A 79 8.95 10.73 -13.81
C ASN A 79 8.09 10.25 -14.99
N ALA A 80 7.77 8.95 -15.05
CA ALA A 80 6.88 8.41 -16.07
C ALA A 80 5.48 9.00 -15.95
N PHE A 81 4.94 9.07 -14.72
CA PHE A 81 3.63 9.66 -14.45
C PHE A 81 3.58 11.14 -14.87
N ASP A 82 4.55 11.96 -14.46
CA ASP A 82 4.59 13.38 -14.81
C ASP A 82 4.74 13.62 -16.33
N LYS A 83 5.29 12.64 -17.07
CA LYS A 83 5.46 12.73 -18.52
C LYS A 83 4.24 12.28 -19.31
N TYR A 84 3.54 11.24 -18.86
CA TYR A 84 2.54 10.55 -19.68
C TYR A 84 1.11 10.61 -19.13
N ALA A 85 0.91 10.97 -17.86
CA ALA A 85 -0.43 10.98 -17.28
C ALA A 85 -1.09 12.36 -17.37
N GLU A 86 -2.28 12.41 -17.97
CA GLU A 86 -3.10 13.61 -17.97
C GLU A 86 -4.24 13.52 -16.94
N LYS A 87 -4.32 14.52 -16.04
CA LYS A 87 -5.29 14.50 -14.95
C LYS A 87 -6.74 14.40 -15.44
N ALA A 88 -7.09 15.12 -16.50
CA ALA A 88 -8.45 15.14 -17.02
C ALA A 88 -8.88 13.74 -17.51
N GLU A 89 -7.99 13.08 -18.27
CA GLU A 89 -8.21 11.74 -18.79
C GLU A 89 -8.33 10.71 -17.65
N VAL A 90 -7.37 10.70 -16.72
CA VAL A 90 -7.37 9.77 -15.58
C VAL A 90 -8.66 9.93 -14.76
N MET A 91 -9.09 11.15 -14.47
CA MET A 91 -10.31 11.40 -13.71
C MET A 91 -11.58 11.07 -14.49
N GLN A 92 -11.57 11.19 -15.82
CA GLN A 92 -12.69 10.77 -16.67
C GLN A 92 -12.85 9.25 -16.65
N GLN A 93 -11.76 8.50 -16.81
CA GLN A 93 -11.77 7.04 -16.72
C GLN A 93 -12.22 6.58 -15.34
N TYR A 94 -11.70 7.21 -14.28
CA TYR A 94 -12.11 6.93 -12.91
C TYR A 94 -13.62 7.16 -12.67
N LYS A 95 -14.19 8.25 -13.20
CA LYS A 95 -15.65 8.51 -13.15
C LYS A 95 -16.46 7.48 -13.92
N ALA A 96 -15.96 7.00 -15.07
CA ALA A 96 -16.62 5.96 -15.84
C ALA A 96 -16.72 4.66 -15.03
N VAL A 97 -15.66 4.32 -14.28
CA VAL A 97 -15.64 3.17 -13.38
C VAL A 97 -16.63 3.33 -12.23
N ILE A 98 -16.65 4.49 -11.55
CA ILE A 98 -17.67 4.77 -10.51
C ILE A 98 -19.08 4.57 -11.05
N LYS A 99 -19.36 5.08 -12.26
CA LYS A 99 -20.68 4.95 -12.89
C LYS A 99 -21.04 3.49 -13.13
N ALA A 100 -20.07 2.64 -13.47
CA ALA A 100 -20.29 1.21 -13.69
C ALA A 100 -20.75 0.47 -12.43
N PHE A 101 -20.36 0.91 -11.22
CA PHE A 101 -20.82 0.31 -9.96
C PHE A 101 -22.27 0.64 -9.59
N ASN A 102 -22.89 1.64 -10.22
CA ASN A 102 -24.27 2.07 -9.91
C ASN A 102 -24.53 2.29 -8.41
N LEU A 103 -23.59 2.95 -7.72
CA LEU A 103 -23.63 3.12 -6.26
C LEU A 103 -24.75 4.05 -5.81
N PRO A 104 -25.36 3.80 -4.63
CA PRO A 104 -26.42 4.65 -4.09
C PRO A 104 -25.91 6.03 -3.65
N GLN A 105 -24.62 6.17 -3.40
CA GLN A 105 -23.97 7.43 -3.06
C GLN A 105 -22.77 7.66 -3.95
N THR A 106 -22.58 8.90 -4.37
CA THR A 106 -21.41 9.30 -5.17
C THR A 106 -20.18 9.39 -4.28
N PRO A 107 -19.07 8.68 -4.61
CA PRO A 107 -17.81 8.84 -3.91
C PRO A 107 -17.29 10.29 -3.95
N LYS A 108 -16.64 10.74 -2.87
CA LYS A 108 -16.04 12.07 -2.80
C LYS A 108 -14.78 12.09 -3.66
N THR A 109 -14.77 12.91 -4.72
CA THR A 109 -13.65 12.97 -5.69
C THR A 109 -12.75 14.19 -5.52
N ASN A 110 -13.12 15.10 -4.63
CA ASN A 110 -12.37 16.30 -4.26
C ASN A 110 -11.49 16.04 -3.03
N GLY A 111 -10.47 16.90 -2.87
CA GLY A 111 -9.50 16.80 -1.78
C GLY A 111 -8.22 16.05 -2.16
N ILE A 112 -7.29 16.01 -1.22
CA ILE A 112 -5.97 15.39 -1.35
C ILE A 112 -5.77 14.47 -0.15
N LEU A 113 -5.40 13.22 -0.40
CA LEU A 113 -5.11 12.25 0.66
C LEU A 113 -3.70 12.50 1.19
N ARG A 114 -3.58 13.03 2.42
CA ARG A 114 -2.28 13.43 3.01
C ARG A 114 -1.68 12.39 3.94
N ALA A 115 -2.52 11.57 4.53
CA ALA A 115 -2.19 10.49 5.45
C ALA A 115 -3.26 9.42 5.35
N ILE A 116 -2.91 8.19 5.68
CA ILE A 116 -3.85 7.07 5.74
C ILE A 116 -3.60 6.28 7.01
N THR A 117 -4.66 5.75 7.60
CA THR A 117 -4.52 4.64 8.56
C THR A 117 -4.23 3.35 7.79
N PHE A 118 -3.73 2.34 8.47
CA PHE A 118 -3.51 1.05 7.84
C PHE A 118 -4.77 0.33 7.37
N ASN A 119 -5.89 0.53 8.06
CA ASN A 119 -7.17 0.01 7.58
C ASN A 119 -7.56 0.65 6.25
N GLN A 120 -7.30 1.95 6.08
CA GLN A 120 -7.51 2.65 4.82
C GLN A 120 -6.52 2.21 3.73
N TYR A 121 -5.27 1.90 4.09
CA TYR A 121 -4.32 1.27 3.18
C TYR A 121 -4.85 -0.06 2.62
N ARG A 122 -5.32 -0.97 3.48
CA ARG A 122 -5.89 -2.27 3.04
C ARG A 122 -7.12 -2.09 2.16
N LEU A 123 -7.96 -1.12 2.51
CA LEU A 123 -9.12 -0.78 1.69
C LEU A 123 -8.70 -0.29 0.31
N LEU A 124 -7.72 0.60 0.25
CA LEU A 124 -7.15 1.14 -0.97
C LEU A 124 -6.47 0.09 -1.84
N GLU A 125 -5.76 -0.90 -1.27
CA GLU A 125 -5.22 -2.03 -2.05
C GLU A 125 -6.32 -2.84 -2.73
N ASN A 126 -7.39 -3.18 -2.02
CA ASN A 126 -8.52 -3.89 -2.62
C ASN A 126 -9.14 -3.09 -3.79
N ILE A 127 -9.29 -1.77 -3.61
CA ILE A 127 -9.78 -0.87 -4.68
C ILE A 127 -8.80 -0.80 -5.84
N HIS A 128 -7.50 -0.74 -5.56
CA HIS A 128 -6.47 -0.71 -6.59
C HIS A 128 -6.56 -1.95 -7.49
N TYR A 129 -6.62 -3.15 -6.90
CA TYR A 129 -6.81 -4.40 -7.63
C TYR A 129 -8.11 -4.41 -8.43
N LEU A 130 -9.22 -3.96 -7.83
CA LEU A 130 -10.51 -3.88 -8.50
C LEU A 130 -10.46 -2.94 -9.73
N LEU A 131 -9.83 -1.77 -9.61
CA LEU A 131 -9.67 -0.82 -10.70
C LEU A 131 -8.75 -1.37 -11.81
N VAL A 132 -7.69 -2.08 -11.44
CA VAL A 132 -6.79 -2.76 -12.40
C VAL A 132 -7.55 -3.76 -13.27
N GLU A 133 -8.47 -4.52 -12.66
CA GLU A 133 -9.28 -5.54 -13.33
C GLU A 133 -10.42 -4.94 -14.17
N LEU A 134 -11.14 -3.96 -13.63
CA LEU A 134 -12.36 -3.44 -14.26
C LEU A 134 -12.11 -2.26 -15.22
N ALA A 135 -10.96 -1.60 -15.12
CA ALA A 135 -10.64 -0.41 -15.90
C ALA A 135 -9.38 -0.65 -16.74
N PRO A 136 -9.47 -1.43 -17.84
CA PRO A 136 -8.31 -1.73 -18.69
C PRO A 136 -7.61 -0.48 -19.24
N TYR A 137 -8.31 0.66 -19.29
CA TYR A 137 -7.79 1.95 -19.75
C TYR A 137 -7.07 2.77 -18.67
N PHE A 138 -7.17 2.38 -17.39
CA PHE A 138 -6.45 3.07 -16.31
C PHE A 138 -4.95 3.01 -16.61
N SER A 139 -4.32 4.15 -16.90
CA SER A 139 -2.95 4.15 -17.42
C SER A 139 -2.00 3.43 -16.47
N PHE A 140 -1.06 2.68 -17.03
CA PHE A 140 -0.08 1.91 -16.30
C PHE A 140 0.68 2.79 -15.29
N GLU A 141 1.02 4.01 -15.69
CA GLU A 141 1.68 5.02 -14.87
C GLU A 141 0.82 5.42 -13.67
N THR A 142 -0.48 5.64 -13.86
CA THR A 142 -1.40 6.00 -12.76
C THR A 142 -1.52 4.86 -11.77
N ARG A 143 -1.61 3.61 -12.26
CA ARG A 143 -1.66 2.42 -11.40
C ARG A 143 -0.42 2.35 -10.51
N ASN A 144 0.76 2.43 -11.12
CA ASN A 144 2.01 2.29 -10.39
C ASN A 144 2.20 3.43 -9.39
N ILE A 145 1.99 4.69 -9.80
CA ILE A 145 2.23 5.79 -8.86
C ILE A 145 1.25 5.76 -7.69
N ASN A 146 -0.01 5.38 -7.92
CA ASN A 146 -0.96 5.24 -6.82
C ASN A 146 -0.54 4.11 -5.88
N SER A 147 -0.08 2.97 -6.41
CA SER A 147 0.49 1.88 -5.61
C SER A 147 1.64 2.36 -4.72
N ASP A 148 2.58 3.07 -5.31
CA ASP A 148 3.75 3.61 -4.60
C ASP A 148 3.35 4.64 -3.54
N LEU A 149 2.42 5.55 -3.86
CA LEU A 149 1.90 6.54 -2.91
C LEU A 149 1.14 5.89 -1.75
N MET A 150 0.32 4.85 -1.99
CA MET A 150 -0.37 4.11 -0.92
C MET A 150 0.62 3.50 0.05
N ARG A 151 1.63 2.78 -0.47
CA ARG A 151 2.67 2.14 0.35
C ARG A 151 3.49 3.16 1.12
N HIS A 152 3.84 4.29 0.49
CA HIS A 152 4.56 5.37 1.17
C HIS A 152 3.75 6.01 2.30
N LEU A 153 2.46 6.30 2.08
CA LEU A 153 1.60 6.83 3.14
C LEU A 153 1.39 5.82 4.28
N ALA A 154 1.30 4.52 3.98
CA ALA A 154 1.22 3.45 4.99
C ALA A 154 2.54 3.31 5.78
N LEU A 155 3.69 3.41 5.11
CA LEU A 155 5.00 3.45 5.76
C LEU A 155 5.07 4.62 6.76
N LYS A 156 4.60 5.81 6.37
CA LYS A 156 4.55 6.97 7.26
C LYS A 156 3.66 6.71 8.47
N ASP A 157 2.48 6.11 8.29
CA ASP A 157 1.62 5.71 9.40
C ASP A 157 2.34 4.75 10.35
N SER A 158 2.97 3.69 9.81
CA SER A 158 3.72 2.72 10.61
C SER A 158 4.91 3.36 11.36
N LEU A 159 5.59 4.34 10.76
CA LEU A 159 6.70 5.04 11.42
C LEU A 159 6.22 6.03 12.50
N SER A 160 5.04 6.63 12.30
CA SER A 160 4.48 7.64 13.22
C SER A 160 3.73 7.03 14.39
N ASN A 161 3.08 5.88 14.17
CA ASN A 161 2.12 5.26 15.11
C ASN A 161 2.53 3.84 15.53
N GLY A 162 3.62 3.29 14.98
CA GLY A 162 4.03 1.91 15.18
C GLY A 162 3.26 0.91 14.30
N LEU A 163 3.62 -0.36 14.43
CA LEU A 163 3.10 -1.48 13.64
C LEU A 163 1.79 -2.07 14.18
N GLY A 164 1.31 -1.57 15.33
CA GLY A 164 0.07 -2.04 15.98
C GLY A 164 0.19 -3.39 16.71
N VAL A 165 1.39 -3.94 16.84
CA VAL A 165 1.69 -5.17 17.59
C VAL A 165 2.97 -4.97 18.41
N ASP A 166 2.91 -5.19 19.72
CA ASP A 166 4.00 -4.88 20.65
C ASP A 166 5.30 -5.61 20.33
N SER A 167 5.23 -6.90 19.96
CA SER A 167 6.41 -7.68 19.60
C SER A 167 7.09 -7.17 18.32
N LEU A 168 6.33 -6.73 17.33
CA LEU A 168 6.86 -6.12 16.12
C LEU A 168 7.40 -4.72 16.39
N ASN A 169 6.72 -3.92 17.23
CA ASN A 169 7.22 -2.62 17.66
C ASN A 169 8.57 -2.75 18.38
N ALA A 170 8.70 -3.74 19.27
CA ALA A 170 9.96 -4.02 19.97
C ALA A 170 11.07 -4.44 18.99
N LEU A 171 10.75 -5.30 18.02
CA LEU A 171 11.69 -5.71 16.97
C LEU A 171 12.13 -4.54 16.09
N ALA A 172 11.18 -3.74 15.60
CA ALA A 172 11.45 -2.56 14.77
C ALA A 172 12.30 -1.54 15.55
N THR A 173 11.98 -1.30 16.82
CA THR A 173 12.78 -0.44 17.70
C THR A 173 14.20 -0.96 17.84
N LYS A 174 14.36 -2.26 18.09
CA LYS A 174 15.69 -2.89 18.17
C LYS A 174 16.46 -2.71 16.87
N LEU A 175 15.84 -3.02 15.72
CA LEU A 175 16.49 -2.87 14.42
C LEU A 175 16.93 -1.44 14.15
N LEU A 176 16.05 -0.46 14.42
CA LEU A 176 16.31 0.98 14.25
C LEU A 176 17.31 1.56 15.26
N THR A 177 17.67 0.84 16.32
CA THR A 177 18.63 1.30 17.33
C THR A 177 19.98 0.60 17.22
N THR A 178 20.00 -0.67 16.81
CA THR A 178 21.22 -1.50 16.81
C THR A 178 21.98 -1.53 15.49
N ASN A 179 21.32 -1.27 14.37
CA ASN A 179 21.98 -1.31 13.06
C ASN A 179 22.51 0.08 12.65
N ASP A 180 23.50 0.10 11.78
CA ASP A 180 24.02 1.33 11.17
C ASP A 180 23.07 1.88 10.09
N LEU A 181 23.37 3.07 9.56
CA LEU A 181 22.53 3.68 8.52
C LEU A 181 22.55 2.86 7.22
N SER A 182 23.70 2.28 6.88
CA SER A 182 23.91 1.55 5.62
C SER A 182 23.02 0.30 5.49
N PHE A 183 22.65 -0.31 6.62
CA PHE A 183 21.66 -1.39 6.68
C PHE A 183 20.30 -0.99 6.05
N PHE A 184 19.85 0.24 6.28
CA PHE A 184 18.57 0.73 5.74
C PHE A 184 18.70 1.19 4.29
N GLU A 185 19.90 1.54 3.85
CA GLU A 185 20.20 1.91 2.46
C GLU A 185 20.09 0.73 1.48
N LYS A 186 20.21 -0.52 1.95
CA LYS A 186 20.18 -1.73 1.10
C LYS A 186 18.94 -2.64 1.22
N GLY A 187 18.11 -2.53 2.26
CA GLY A 187 16.90 -3.37 2.44
C GLY A 187 15.59 -2.89 1.77
N PHE A 188 14.56 -3.74 1.73
CA PHE A 188 13.23 -3.37 1.20
C PHE A 188 12.34 -2.82 2.33
N MET A 189 12.25 -1.48 2.41
CA MET A 189 11.61 -0.82 3.56
C MET A 189 10.10 -1.07 3.63
N PHE A 190 9.42 -1.25 2.49
CA PHE A 190 7.99 -1.55 2.46
C PHE A 190 7.67 -2.96 2.98
N ASP A 191 8.54 -3.93 2.71
CA ASP A 191 8.36 -5.31 3.17
C ASP A 191 8.18 -5.32 4.68
N PHE A 192 9.10 -4.71 5.41
CA PHE A 192 9.09 -4.71 6.87
C PHE A 192 8.01 -3.83 7.51
N PHE A 193 7.81 -2.60 7.02
CA PHE A 193 6.93 -1.63 7.69
C PHE A 193 5.48 -1.64 7.19
N VAL A 194 5.22 -2.22 6.02
CA VAL A 194 3.89 -2.18 5.36
C VAL A 194 3.37 -3.60 5.13
N HIS A 195 4.12 -4.46 4.44
CA HIS A 195 3.65 -5.79 4.07
C HIS A 195 3.54 -6.74 5.26
N ASP A 196 4.43 -6.63 6.25
CA ASP A 196 4.36 -7.44 7.48
C ASP A 196 3.12 -7.11 8.30
N ARG A 197 2.79 -5.83 8.33
CA ARG A 197 1.57 -5.36 8.97
C ARG A 197 0.36 -5.89 8.22
N ASP A 198 0.36 -5.93 6.88
CA ASP A 198 -0.81 -6.41 6.11
C ASP A 198 -1.04 -7.91 6.32
N ALA A 199 0.03 -8.69 6.24
CA ALA A 199 -0.04 -10.13 6.40
C ALA A 199 -0.60 -10.58 7.75
N LEU A 200 -0.32 -9.84 8.82
CA LEU A 200 -0.95 -10.10 10.12
C LEU A 200 -2.48 -10.03 10.07
N TYR A 201 -3.05 -9.24 9.16
CA TYR A 201 -4.50 -9.09 9.02
C TYR A 201 -5.12 -9.88 7.86
N THR A 202 -4.37 -10.20 6.80
CA THR A 202 -4.85 -10.95 5.63
C THR A 202 -4.71 -12.47 5.80
N SER A 203 -3.73 -12.92 6.57
CA SER A 203 -3.37 -14.33 6.65
C SER A 203 -3.64 -14.90 8.04
N LYS A 204 -4.82 -15.48 8.25
CA LYS A 204 -5.08 -16.29 9.45
C LYS A 204 -4.30 -17.61 9.47
N SER A 205 -3.78 -18.07 8.32
CA SER A 205 -3.17 -19.41 8.13
C SER A 205 -1.67 -19.42 7.81
N LYS A 206 -1.08 -18.31 7.39
CA LYS A 206 0.38 -18.13 7.16
C LYS A 206 0.97 -17.19 8.21
N LYS A 207 2.20 -17.48 8.63
CA LYS A 207 2.96 -16.67 9.57
C LYS A 207 3.93 -15.77 8.79
N GLY A 208 4.05 -14.50 9.18
CA GLY A 208 5.09 -13.61 8.66
C GLY A 208 6.45 -13.96 9.28
N PHE A 209 7.47 -14.11 8.43
CA PHE A 209 8.84 -14.41 8.86
C PHE A 209 9.79 -13.32 8.35
N ILE A 210 10.33 -12.55 9.29
CA ILE A 210 11.30 -11.50 9.01
C ILE A 210 12.69 -12.14 8.96
N VAL A 211 13.33 -12.08 7.80
CA VAL A 211 14.68 -12.58 7.58
C VAL A 211 15.63 -11.39 7.66
N CYS A 212 16.49 -11.42 8.69
CA CYS A 212 17.53 -10.41 8.88
C CYS A 212 18.85 -10.93 8.30
N TYR A 213 19.27 -10.37 7.17
CA TYR A 213 20.62 -10.53 6.66
C TYR A 213 21.55 -9.54 7.35
N LYS A 214 22.87 -9.70 7.15
CA LYS A 214 23.87 -8.80 7.72
C LYS A 214 23.74 -7.36 7.20
N ASP A 215 23.26 -7.20 5.96
CA ASP A 215 23.23 -5.93 5.24
C ASP A 215 21.82 -5.45 4.88
N ARG A 216 20.77 -6.23 5.18
CA ARG A 216 19.38 -5.91 4.84
C ARG A 216 18.34 -6.73 5.60
N LEU A 217 17.09 -6.23 5.55
CA LEU A 217 15.89 -7.00 5.89
C LEU A 217 15.19 -7.49 4.61
N SER A 218 14.60 -8.67 4.70
CA SER A 218 13.63 -9.19 3.75
C SER A 218 12.53 -9.91 4.50
N THR A 219 11.27 -9.73 4.11
CA THR A 219 10.17 -10.44 4.74
C THR A 219 9.54 -11.44 3.79
N TRP A 220 9.21 -12.60 4.36
CA TRP A 220 8.63 -13.73 3.64
C TRP A 220 7.41 -14.26 4.38
N PHE A 221 6.47 -14.83 3.64
CA PHE A 221 5.27 -15.45 4.18
C PHE A 221 5.29 -16.95 3.97
N PHE A 222 5.29 -17.70 5.07
CA PHE A 222 5.32 -19.16 5.02
C PHE A 222 4.17 -19.75 5.85
N GLU A 223 3.73 -20.93 5.44
CA GLU A 223 2.72 -21.70 6.17
C GLU A 223 3.25 -22.18 7.53
N SER A 224 4.55 -22.44 7.63
CA SER A 224 5.22 -22.87 8.87
C SER A 224 6.67 -22.38 8.96
N LYS A 225 7.27 -22.50 10.15
CA LYS A 225 8.67 -22.12 10.40
C LYS A 225 9.64 -23.05 9.66
N GLU A 226 9.28 -24.32 9.54
CA GLU A 226 10.05 -25.35 8.88
C GLU A 226 10.14 -25.08 7.37
N LYS A 227 9.01 -24.70 6.74
CA LYS A 227 8.99 -24.24 5.34
C LYS A 227 9.80 -22.96 5.14
N ALA A 228 9.76 -22.05 6.12
CA ALA A 228 10.56 -20.84 6.09
C ALA A 228 12.06 -21.16 6.05
N ILE A 229 12.52 -22.00 6.99
CA ILE A 229 13.94 -22.40 7.08
C ILE A 229 14.39 -23.09 5.78
N GLN A 230 13.59 -24.03 5.28
CA GLN A 230 13.92 -24.77 4.05
C GLN A 230 14.11 -23.83 2.86
N GLN A 231 13.14 -22.94 2.58
CA GLN A 231 13.26 -22.02 1.44
C GLN A 231 14.37 -20.99 1.64
N ILE A 232 14.56 -20.47 2.86
CA ILE A 232 15.64 -19.52 3.14
C ILE A 232 17.01 -20.15 2.87
N ASP A 233 17.22 -21.40 3.27
CA ASP A 233 18.49 -22.10 3.06
C ASP A 233 18.71 -22.45 1.57
N GLU A 234 17.65 -22.82 0.83
CA GLU A 234 17.69 -22.93 -0.63
C GLU A 234 18.08 -21.59 -1.29
N TYR A 235 17.49 -20.48 -0.84
CA TYR A 235 17.77 -19.15 -1.37
C TYR A 235 19.17 -18.62 -1.02
N LYS A 236 19.70 -18.94 0.16
CA LYS A 236 21.11 -18.63 0.50
C LYS A 236 22.08 -19.25 -0.48
N THR A 237 21.80 -20.50 -0.86
CA THR A 237 22.60 -21.27 -1.82
C THR A 237 22.51 -20.67 -3.23
N LEU A 238 21.32 -20.19 -3.63
CA LEU A 238 21.06 -19.61 -4.96
C LEU A 238 21.55 -18.18 -5.15
N PHE A 239 21.49 -17.35 -4.10
CA PHE A 239 21.80 -15.92 -4.17
C PHE A 239 23.11 -15.54 -3.49
N CYS A 240 23.92 -16.51 -3.05
CA CYS A 240 25.14 -16.31 -2.28
C CYS A 240 24.94 -15.35 -1.10
N LEU A 241 23.89 -15.61 -0.31
CA LEU A 241 23.57 -14.87 0.92
C LEU A 241 24.16 -15.55 2.16
#